data_AF-A0A942Z6G5-F1
#
_entry.id   AF-A0A942Z6G5-F1
#
_cell.length_a   1.000
_cell.length_b   1.000
_cell.length_c   1.000
_cell.angle_alpha   90.00
_cell.angle_beta   90.00
_cell.angle_gamma   90.00
#
_symmetry.space_group_name_H-M   'P 1'
#
loop_
_entity.id
_entity.type
_entity.pdbx_description
1 polymer ?
#
loop_
_entity_poly.entity_id
_entity_poly.type
_entity_poly.pdbx_seq_one_letter_code
_entity_poly.pdbx_strand_id
1 'polypeptide(L)'
;MEKRRVSLTCLVAASLVLGGCNILPEPGSLIQVPKQVAATSADSESVYELAKKYLPKGTVLLTANAPIGTDAVLCADLDGDGQDEAVVFYQSKNNADQVGLFILMKQNGKWEKVFAKKGSGYDVSWASASDLTGDGVSELLVGWKIGSSAGNVLDVFTWKQSGVEQLTKVNYHDLDMIEIENDQKTRIAVWKKDVNDIYNIDLLQWNNGLLISDKANYPSYFPEAVKYYQRRTESVPDAAYYWYYLADAYLKANKPEQALLAVNKGMAHKMVVPNYNQFSNLKEKIENTLEQNDNSDIQYEIRDAGITIDVPREIAPYISFEENNGPMNGYVVSVFVSPLETKKELLFSIEIYSKDMYVQEEDPDLEEIAETEEFLYVARRGSMDLIFEESDIYEQSVALVEKMIANVRPGLVYPEYTSLKYLSVIEQVKVAVNKYWDVVRGGTMPSKIAESFTHNETDYRYMGSDLNSSEKLNEFLSESYTSGAIRSYIERSGIIEHDGILAQPNADGGSLLNYEKATVVREKDNGTEKEYDLKVPLGTSLSFEYVHVVFSKTKDGWKISSDIGTF
;
A
#
# COMPACT_ATOMS: atom_id res chain seq x y z
N MET A 1 9.42 70.43 60.18
CA MET A 1 8.65 71.42 59.39
C MET A 1 8.00 70.65 58.27
N GLU A 2 6.70 70.39 58.39
CA GLU A 2 5.63 71.07 57.61
C GLU A 2 5.64 70.66 56.13
N LYS A 3 4.54 70.39 55.42
CA LYS A 3 3.10 70.16 55.65
C LYS A 3 2.56 69.93 54.22
N ARG A 4 1.53 69.08 54.09
CA ARG A 4 0.43 69.13 53.09
C ARG A 4 0.79 68.98 51.59
N ARG A 5 0.31 67.93 50.91
CA ARG A 5 -1.04 67.75 50.32
C ARG A 5 -1.42 68.82 49.28
N VAL A 6 -1.50 68.43 48.01
CA VAL A 6 -2.60 68.78 47.10
C VAL A 6 -2.99 67.54 46.29
N SER A 7 -4.29 67.35 46.18
CA SER A 7 -5.04 66.28 45.52
C SER A 7 -5.68 66.86 44.25
N LEU A 8 -5.78 66.08 43.18
CA LEU A 8 -6.81 66.24 42.13
C LEU A 8 -6.96 64.87 41.42
N THR A 9 -7.87 64.00 41.86
CA THR A 9 -9.31 63.87 41.50
C THR A 9 -9.57 63.24 40.13
N CYS A 10 -10.06 61.99 40.20
CA CYS A 10 -11.00 61.26 39.34
C CYS A 10 -10.82 61.22 37.81
N LEU A 11 -10.66 60.00 37.27
CA LEU A 11 -11.78 59.38 36.55
C LEU A 11 -11.73 57.84 36.64
N VAL A 12 -12.90 57.29 36.91
CA VAL A 12 -13.28 55.89 37.07
C VAL A 12 -13.58 55.29 35.70
N ALA A 13 -13.15 54.05 35.42
CA ALA A 13 -14.03 52.99 34.90
C ALA A 13 -13.29 51.68 34.60
N ALA A 14 -13.68 50.64 35.35
CA ALA A 14 -13.83 49.25 34.93
C ALA A 14 -12.62 48.49 34.36
N SER A 15 -11.72 48.07 35.25
CA SER A 15 -10.89 46.87 35.07
C SER A 15 -11.32 45.82 36.08
N LEU A 16 -12.25 44.92 35.70
CA LEU A 16 -12.58 43.69 36.42
C LEU A 16 -13.20 42.68 35.43
N VAL A 17 -12.79 41.42 35.60
CA VAL A 17 -13.13 40.19 34.85
C VAL A 17 -12.26 39.86 33.62
N LEU A 18 -10.97 39.62 33.87
CA LEU A 18 -10.24 38.56 33.16
C LEU A 18 -10.29 37.30 34.02
N GLY A 19 -11.39 36.58 33.91
CA GLY A 19 -11.59 35.23 34.42
C GLY A 19 -12.24 34.43 33.30
N GLY A 20 -11.45 34.08 32.28
CA GLY A 20 -11.90 33.18 31.22
C GLY A 20 -12.13 31.79 31.80
N CYS A 21 -13.39 31.46 32.05
CA CYS A 21 -13.83 30.12 32.38
C CYS A 21 -13.57 29.20 31.17
N ASN A 22 -12.63 28.26 31.30
CA ASN A 22 -12.54 27.07 30.45
C ASN A 22 -13.75 26.18 30.71
N ILE A 23 -14.85 26.41 30.00
CA ILE A 23 -16.00 25.48 29.92
C ILE A 23 -16.17 25.09 28.46
N LEU A 24 -15.19 24.34 27.95
CA LEU A 24 -15.40 23.38 26.88
C LEU A 24 -14.98 22.03 27.44
N PRO A 25 -15.84 20.99 27.40
CA PRO A 25 -15.42 19.65 27.79
C PRO A 25 -14.29 19.18 26.87
N GLU A 26 -13.38 18.34 27.40
CA GLU A 26 -12.34 17.74 26.57
C GLU A 26 -12.99 16.95 25.41
N PRO A 27 -12.46 17.06 24.16
CA PRO A 27 -13.08 16.49 22.96
C PRO A 27 -13.41 14.98 23.03
N GLY A 28 -12.75 14.26 23.94
CA GLY A 28 -12.96 12.82 24.14
C GLY A 28 -14.35 12.42 24.64
N SER A 29 -15.15 13.34 25.18
CA SER A 29 -16.51 13.03 25.68
C SER A 29 -17.63 13.14 24.62
N LEU A 30 -17.30 13.54 23.38
CA LEU A 30 -18.26 13.73 22.28
C LEU A 30 -18.12 12.66 21.18
N ILE A 31 -17.41 11.57 21.44
CA ILE A 31 -17.13 10.51 20.45
C ILE A 31 -18.23 9.44 20.51
N GLN A 32 -19.03 9.31 19.45
CA GLN A 32 -19.80 8.09 19.16
C GLN A 32 -19.08 7.18 18.16
N VAL A 33 -19.48 5.91 18.18
CA VAL A 33 -18.82 4.76 17.55
C VAL A 33 -19.04 4.78 16.03
N PRO A 34 -18.05 4.39 15.20
CA PRO A 34 -18.24 4.25 13.75
C PRO A 34 -19.37 3.27 13.44
N LYS A 35 -20.32 3.70 12.60
CA LYS A 35 -21.37 2.83 12.06
C LYS A 35 -20.97 2.39 10.66
N GLN A 36 -20.46 1.17 10.51
CA GLN A 36 -20.46 0.53 9.20
C GLN A 36 -21.90 0.38 8.71
N VAL A 37 -22.16 0.84 7.49
CA VAL A 37 -23.44 0.75 6.76
C VAL A 37 -23.43 -0.61 6.03
N ALA A 38 -24.36 -1.54 6.28
CA ALA A 38 -25.72 -1.48 5.75
C ALA A 38 -26.80 -2.01 6.73
N ALA A 39 -27.95 -1.34 6.68
CA ALA A 39 -29.07 -1.46 7.59
C ALA A 39 -29.97 -2.69 7.35
N THR A 40 -30.48 -3.28 8.44
CA THR A 40 -31.93 -3.42 8.72
C THR A 40 -32.13 -3.90 10.16
N SER A 41 -33.20 -3.39 10.79
CA SER A 41 -33.70 -3.63 12.16
C SER A 41 -33.10 -2.76 13.28
N ALA A 42 -34.00 -2.00 13.91
CA ALA A 42 -33.78 -1.09 15.03
C ALA A 42 -33.59 -1.82 16.38
N ASP A 43 -32.84 -2.93 16.40
CA ASP A 43 -32.62 -3.73 17.62
C ASP A 43 -31.35 -4.61 17.61
N SER A 44 -30.38 -4.35 16.71
CA SER A 44 -29.09 -5.05 16.75
C SER A 44 -28.02 -4.21 17.46
N GLU A 45 -27.59 -4.67 18.63
CA GLU A 45 -26.32 -4.23 19.21
C GLU A 45 -25.19 -4.48 18.19
N SER A 46 -24.34 -3.47 17.93
CA SER A 46 -23.20 -3.66 17.03
C SER A 46 -22.26 -4.72 17.62
N VAL A 47 -21.64 -5.55 16.76
CA VAL A 47 -20.70 -6.60 17.19
C VAL A 47 -19.57 -6.02 18.04
N TYR A 48 -19.21 -4.76 17.80
CA TYR A 48 -18.24 -4.01 18.59
C TYR A 48 -18.70 -3.75 20.05
N GLU A 49 -19.94 -3.29 20.27
CA GLU A 49 -20.46 -3.08 21.62
C GLU A 49 -20.63 -4.40 22.37
N LEU A 50 -21.06 -5.44 21.65
CA LEU A 50 -21.09 -6.79 22.17
C LEU A 50 -19.70 -7.27 22.59
N ALA A 51 -18.67 -7.08 21.75
CA ALA A 51 -17.30 -7.49 22.03
C ALA A 51 -16.79 -6.91 23.37
N LYS A 52 -17.13 -5.66 23.68
CA LYS A 52 -16.78 -5.02 24.97
C LYS A 52 -17.35 -5.77 26.17
N LYS A 53 -18.54 -6.37 26.05
CA LYS A 53 -19.18 -7.14 27.14
C LYS A 53 -18.45 -8.44 27.45
N TYR A 54 -17.76 -9.02 26.46
CA TYR A 54 -17.02 -10.28 26.60
C TYR A 54 -15.54 -10.08 26.96
N LEU A 55 -15.06 -8.84 27.03
CA LEU A 55 -13.69 -8.53 27.42
C LEU A 55 -13.35 -9.11 28.80
N PRO A 56 -12.17 -9.74 28.96
CA PRO A 56 -11.66 -10.08 30.28
C PRO A 56 -11.56 -8.84 31.19
N LYS A 57 -11.76 -9.02 32.50
CA LYS A 57 -11.64 -7.91 33.45
C LYS A 57 -10.25 -7.27 33.37
N GLY A 58 -10.21 -5.94 33.27
CA GLY A 58 -8.97 -5.18 33.23
C GLY A 58 -8.31 -5.12 31.86
N THR A 59 -9.01 -5.47 30.78
CA THR A 59 -8.51 -5.32 29.40
C THR A 59 -9.23 -4.20 28.64
N VAL A 60 -8.68 -3.84 27.49
CA VAL A 60 -9.27 -2.97 26.45
C VAL A 60 -9.17 -3.65 25.11
N LEU A 61 -10.00 -3.22 24.16
CA LEU A 61 -9.86 -3.60 22.75
C LEU A 61 -8.50 -3.14 22.22
N LEU A 62 -7.94 -3.94 21.32
CA LEU A 62 -6.67 -3.67 20.67
C LEU A 62 -6.84 -3.83 19.16
N THR A 63 -6.36 -2.85 18.40
CA THR A 63 -6.35 -2.91 16.93
C THR A 63 -5.03 -3.50 16.45
N ALA A 64 -5.08 -4.40 15.46
CA ALA A 64 -3.87 -4.93 14.83
C ALA A 64 -3.11 -3.85 14.07
N ASN A 65 -1.79 -3.98 13.96
CA ASN A 65 -0.95 -3.00 13.25
C ASN A 65 -0.99 -3.15 11.73
N ALA A 66 -1.30 -4.35 11.22
CA ALA A 66 -1.38 -4.65 9.80
C ALA A 66 -2.41 -5.79 9.54
N PRO A 67 -2.97 -5.86 8.33
CA PRO A 67 -2.99 -4.81 7.32
C PRO A 67 -3.67 -3.52 7.84
N ILE A 68 -3.43 -2.37 7.19
CA ILE A 68 -4.09 -1.11 7.59
C ILE A 68 -5.59 -1.25 7.36
N GLY A 69 -6.41 -0.78 8.31
CA GLY A 69 -7.87 -0.91 8.24
C GLY A 69 -8.43 -2.12 8.99
N THR A 70 -7.58 -3.02 9.51
CA THR A 70 -8.03 -4.07 10.44
C THR A 70 -8.53 -3.44 11.74
N ASP A 71 -9.80 -3.64 12.07
CA ASP A 71 -10.39 -3.18 13.32
C ASP A 71 -10.05 -4.08 14.52
N ALA A 72 -10.38 -3.62 15.74
CA ALA A 72 -10.23 -4.43 16.95
C ALA A 72 -11.15 -5.66 17.01
N VAL A 73 -12.15 -5.70 16.12
CA VAL A 73 -13.05 -6.83 15.89
C VAL A 73 -12.94 -7.17 14.40
N LEU A 74 -12.37 -8.32 14.09
CA LEU A 74 -12.31 -8.87 12.74
C LEU A 74 -13.50 -9.82 12.56
N CYS A 75 -14.38 -9.52 11.61
CA CYS A 75 -15.47 -10.40 11.21
C CYS A 75 -15.05 -11.24 10.00
N ALA A 76 -15.18 -12.56 10.08
CA ALA A 76 -14.91 -13.47 8.98
C ALA A 76 -15.65 -14.80 9.20
N ASP A 77 -16.14 -15.40 8.12
CA ASP A 77 -16.63 -16.79 8.10
C ASP A 77 -15.44 -17.75 8.24
N LEU A 78 -15.23 -18.26 9.44
CA LEU A 78 -14.11 -19.15 9.78
C LEU A 78 -14.52 -20.62 9.76
N ASP A 79 -15.81 -20.94 9.91
CA ASP A 79 -16.31 -22.31 9.93
C ASP A 79 -17.00 -22.76 8.62
N GLY A 80 -17.17 -21.85 7.67
CA GLY A 80 -17.70 -22.08 6.33
C GLY A 80 -19.23 -22.17 6.28
N ASP A 81 -19.95 -21.68 7.31
CA ASP A 81 -21.42 -21.72 7.36
C ASP A 81 -22.10 -20.52 6.66
N GLY A 82 -21.33 -19.54 6.20
CA GLY A 82 -21.79 -18.31 5.56
C GLY A 82 -22.18 -17.18 6.53
N GLN A 83 -21.95 -17.34 7.83
CA GLN A 83 -22.11 -16.30 8.85
C GLN A 83 -20.76 -15.96 9.47
N ASP A 84 -20.45 -14.68 9.60
CA ASP A 84 -19.18 -14.28 10.19
C ASP A 84 -19.09 -14.57 11.70
N GLU A 85 -17.97 -15.17 12.10
CA GLU A 85 -17.48 -15.11 13.47
C GLU A 85 -16.81 -13.77 13.75
N ALA A 86 -16.87 -13.32 15.01
CA ALA A 86 -16.20 -12.11 15.47
C ALA A 86 -14.94 -12.46 16.27
N VAL A 87 -13.77 -12.20 15.69
CA VAL A 87 -12.46 -12.32 16.33
C VAL A 87 -12.13 -11.01 17.03
N VAL A 88 -12.06 -11.03 18.36
CA VAL A 88 -11.84 -9.84 19.19
C VAL A 88 -10.44 -9.87 19.79
N PHE A 89 -9.67 -8.81 19.54
CA PHE A 89 -8.34 -8.62 20.10
C PHE A 89 -8.38 -7.71 21.31
N TYR A 90 -7.55 -8.01 22.32
CA TYR A 90 -7.51 -7.23 23.55
C TYR A 90 -6.10 -7.14 24.14
N GLN A 91 -5.88 -6.09 24.94
CA GLN A 91 -4.69 -5.86 25.73
C GLN A 91 -5.04 -5.58 27.21
N SER A 92 -4.21 -6.04 28.14
CA SER A 92 -4.35 -5.71 29.55
C SER A 92 -3.98 -4.25 29.86
N LYS A 93 -4.82 -3.57 30.65
CA LYS A 93 -4.58 -2.20 31.15
C LYS A 93 -3.42 -2.13 32.15
N ASN A 94 -3.16 -3.22 32.86
CA ASN A 94 -2.21 -3.26 33.97
C ASN A 94 -0.84 -3.84 33.57
N ASN A 95 -0.78 -4.55 32.44
CA ASN A 95 0.44 -5.12 31.91
C ASN A 95 0.33 -5.15 30.38
N ALA A 96 0.96 -4.17 29.71
CA ALA A 96 0.92 -4.03 28.26
C ALA A 96 1.44 -5.28 27.52
N ASP A 97 2.23 -6.14 28.19
CA ASP A 97 2.79 -7.37 27.63
C ASP A 97 1.80 -8.56 27.62
N GLN A 98 0.52 -8.30 27.89
CA GLN A 98 -0.53 -9.33 27.85
C GLN A 98 -1.60 -8.95 26.84
N VAL A 99 -1.38 -9.35 25.59
CA VAL A 99 -2.39 -9.34 24.55
C VAL A 99 -3.02 -10.72 24.36
N GLY A 100 -4.18 -10.76 23.76
CA GLY A 100 -4.85 -12.01 23.41
C GLY A 100 -6.01 -11.79 22.48
N LEU A 101 -6.67 -12.89 22.15
CA LEU A 101 -7.88 -12.90 21.35
C LEU A 101 -8.95 -13.82 21.95
N PHE A 102 -10.18 -13.60 21.55
CA PHE A 102 -11.27 -14.57 21.67
C PHE A 102 -12.15 -14.50 20.44
N ILE A 103 -12.90 -15.58 20.19
CA ILE A 103 -13.83 -15.66 19.06
C ILE A 103 -15.24 -15.79 19.61
N LEU A 104 -16.12 -14.92 19.11
CA LEU A 104 -17.56 -14.99 19.33
C LEU A 104 -18.22 -15.57 18.08
N MET A 105 -19.22 -16.41 18.30
CA MET A 105 -19.99 -17.09 17.25
C MET A 105 -21.47 -17.01 17.60
N LYS A 106 -22.33 -16.87 16.59
CA LYS A 106 -23.77 -16.71 16.82
C LYS A 106 -24.49 -18.06 16.77
N GLN A 107 -24.80 -18.60 17.94
CA GLN A 107 -25.54 -19.86 18.09
C GLN A 107 -26.98 -19.60 18.55
N ASN A 108 -27.96 -20.13 17.81
CA ASN A 108 -29.40 -19.96 18.12
C ASN A 108 -29.82 -18.50 18.34
N GLY A 109 -29.24 -17.57 17.56
CA GLY A 109 -29.50 -16.14 17.66
C GLY A 109 -28.77 -15.41 18.79
N LYS A 110 -27.91 -16.09 19.57
CA LYS A 110 -27.12 -15.50 20.66
C LYS A 110 -25.63 -15.66 20.39
N TRP A 111 -24.87 -14.62 20.73
CA TRP A 111 -23.43 -14.67 20.62
C TRP A 111 -22.81 -15.38 21.82
N GLU A 112 -21.96 -16.36 21.56
CA GLU A 112 -21.25 -17.13 22.57
C GLU A 112 -19.75 -17.14 22.27
N LYS A 113 -18.94 -17.14 23.34
CA LYS A 113 -17.50 -17.23 23.21
C LYS A 113 -17.09 -18.69 23.07
N VAL A 114 -16.55 -19.04 21.91
CA VAL A 114 -16.21 -20.42 21.54
C VAL A 114 -14.71 -20.71 21.60
N PHE A 115 -13.87 -19.68 21.49
CA PHE A 115 -12.42 -19.80 21.58
C PHE A 115 -11.81 -18.62 22.33
N ALA A 116 -10.68 -18.84 23.00
CA ALA A 116 -9.87 -17.78 23.58
C ALA A 116 -8.41 -18.22 23.68
N LYS A 117 -7.49 -17.29 23.39
CA LYS A 117 -6.05 -17.53 23.45
C LYS A 117 -5.34 -16.30 23.99
N LYS A 118 -4.38 -16.52 24.90
CA LYS A 118 -3.39 -15.50 25.26
C LYS A 118 -2.29 -15.49 24.21
N GLY A 119 -1.96 -14.31 23.70
CA GLY A 119 -0.87 -14.09 22.76
C GLY A 119 0.49 -14.34 23.38
N SER A 120 1.50 -14.50 22.53
CA SER A 120 2.90 -14.70 22.96
C SER A 120 3.73 -13.42 22.97
N GLY A 121 3.15 -12.29 22.53
CA GLY A 121 3.79 -10.98 22.42
C GLY A 121 3.11 -9.90 23.25
N TYR A 122 3.48 -8.65 23.01
CA TYR A 122 2.94 -7.47 23.70
C TYR A 122 2.00 -6.59 22.84
N ASP A 123 1.91 -6.90 21.54
CA ASP A 123 1.03 -6.21 20.58
C ASP A 123 0.60 -7.21 19.50
N VAL A 124 -0.42 -6.87 18.71
CA VAL A 124 -0.85 -7.64 17.52
C VAL A 124 -0.23 -6.98 16.29
N SER A 125 0.76 -7.63 15.69
CA SER A 125 1.44 -7.13 14.50
C SER A 125 0.64 -7.35 13.22
N TRP A 126 -0.12 -8.45 13.15
CA TRP A 126 -0.94 -8.82 11.99
C TRP A 126 -2.26 -9.45 12.41
N ALA A 127 -3.36 -9.15 11.75
CA ALA A 127 -4.59 -9.94 11.84
C ALA A 127 -5.37 -9.93 10.52
N SER A 128 -5.62 -11.10 9.95
CA SER A 128 -6.45 -11.29 8.75
C SER A 128 -7.10 -12.66 8.73
N ALA A 129 -8.07 -12.85 7.84
CA ALA A 129 -8.60 -14.14 7.46
C ALA A 129 -8.30 -14.37 5.96
N SER A 130 -7.74 -15.52 5.60
CA SER A 130 -7.39 -15.83 4.20
C SER A 130 -7.39 -17.34 3.98
N ASP A 131 -7.87 -17.80 2.81
CA ASP A 131 -7.85 -19.23 2.46
C ASP A 131 -6.43 -19.67 2.10
N LEU A 132 -5.69 -20.20 3.09
CA LEU A 132 -4.32 -20.68 2.89
C LEU A 132 -4.31 -22.09 2.32
N THR A 133 -5.32 -22.91 2.65
CA THR A 133 -5.35 -24.32 2.25
C THR A 133 -5.92 -24.56 0.86
N GLY A 134 -6.68 -23.59 0.33
CA GLY A 134 -7.38 -23.64 -0.95
C GLY A 134 -8.65 -24.50 -0.88
N ASP A 135 -9.28 -24.62 0.30
CA ASP A 135 -10.50 -25.42 0.48
C ASP A 135 -11.80 -24.58 0.47
N GLY A 136 -11.68 -23.27 0.29
CA GLY A 136 -12.77 -22.31 0.27
C GLY A 136 -13.15 -21.77 1.65
N VAL A 137 -12.51 -22.22 2.74
CA VAL A 137 -12.71 -21.70 4.09
C VAL A 137 -11.47 -20.93 4.53
N SER A 138 -11.66 -19.77 5.14
CA SER A 138 -10.52 -18.93 5.54
C SER A 138 -9.85 -19.43 6.83
N GLU A 139 -8.52 -19.48 6.82
CA GLU A 139 -7.73 -19.56 8.03
C GLU A 139 -7.63 -18.19 8.72
N LEU A 140 -7.67 -18.19 10.06
CA LEU A 140 -7.37 -16.99 10.86
C LEU A 140 -5.86 -16.86 11.07
N LEU A 141 -5.28 -15.75 10.64
CA LEU A 141 -3.87 -15.42 10.79
C LEU A 141 -3.67 -14.33 11.83
N VAL A 142 -2.87 -14.61 12.88
CA VAL A 142 -2.61 -13.66 13.96
C VAL A 142 -1.13 -13.53 14.27
N GLY A 143 -0.58 -12.36 13.97
CA GLY A 143 0.80 -11.99 14.27
C GLY A 143 0.95 -11.41 15.68
N TRP A 144 1.81 -11.99 16.48
CA TRP A 144 2.20 -11.48 17.79
C TRP A 144 3.52 -10.74 17.71
N LYS A 145 3.54 -9.49 18.17
CA LYS A 145 4.75 -8.67 18.24
C LYS A 145 5.60 -9.08 19.43
N ILE A 146 6.79 -9.65 19.19
CA ILE A 146 7.68 -10.14 20.24
C ILE A 146 8.71 -9.07 20.62
N GLY A 147 9.28 -8.38 19.64
CA GLY A 147 10.25 -7.30 19.87
C GLY A 147 10.95 -6.87 18.58
N SER A 148 11.50 -5.65 18.56
CA SER A 148 12.06 -5.07 17.33
C SER A 148 13.18 -5.90 16.69
N SER A 149 14.01 -6.58 17.49
CA SER A 149 15.05 -7.49 16.98
C SER A 149 14.53 -8.91 16.76
N ALA A 150 13.68 -9.40 17.68
CA ALA A 150 13.13 -10.77 17.61
C ALA A 150 12.11 -10.96 16.48
N GLY A 151 11.53 -9.85 15.99
CA GLY A 151 10.46 -9.86 15.00
C GLY A 151 9.12 -10.22 15.64
N ASN A 152 8.34 -10.95 14.86
CA ASN A 152 6.97 -11.34 15.14
C ASN A 152 6.79 -12.85 14.94
N VAL A 153 5.74 -13.41 15.54
CA VAL A 153 5.32 -14.80 15.33
C VAL A 153 3.89 -14.81 14.83
N LEU A 154 3.68 -15.34 13.63
CA LEU A 154 2.37 -15.61 13.05
C LEU A 154 1.86 -16.93 13.58
N ASP A 155 0.75 -16.93 14.29
CA ASP A 155 -0.05 -18.13 14.54
C ASP A 155 -1.14 -18.22 13.48
N VAL A 156 -1.28 -19.38 12.84
CA VAL A 156 -2.34 -19.67 11.88
C VAL A 156 -3.31 -20.64 12.53
N PHE A 157 -4.61 -20.33 12.48
CA PHE A 157 -5.67 -21.17 13.01
C PHE A 157 -6.63 -21.57 11.89
N THR A 158 -7.13 -22.80 11.97
CA THR A 158 -8.16 -23.33 11.07
C THR A 158 -9.33 -23.83 11.92
N TRP A 159 -10.52 -23.82 11.35
CA TRP A 159 -11.71 -24.35 12.02
C TRP A 159 -11.96 -25.79 11.58
N LYS A 160 -12.15 -26.68 12.55
CA LYS A 160 -12.55 -28.07 12.30
C LYS A 160 -13.80 -28.41 13.10
N GLN A 161 -14.32 -29.62 12.86
CA GLN A 161 -15.45 -30.15 13.64
C GLN A 161 -15.19 -30.17 15.17
N SER A 162 -13.92 -30.29 15.59
CA SER A 162 -13.46 -30.21 16.98
C SER A 162 -13.40 -28.78 17.54
N GLY A 163 -13.60 -27.76 16.71
CA GLY A 163 -13.41 -26.35 17.00
C GLY A 163 -12.14 -25.78 16.38
N VAL A 164 -11.74 -24.61 16.86
CA VAL A 164 -10.56 -23.87 16.38
C VAL A 164 -9.26 -24.57 16.79
N GLU A 165 -8.43 -24.91 15.81
CA GLU A 165 -7.13 -25.54 16.01
C GLU A 165 -6.00 -24.68 15.44
N GLN A 166 -4.85 -24.67 16.09
CA GLN A 166 -3.66 -23.98 15.55
C GLN A 166 -3.00 -24.86 14.50
N LEU A 167 -2.97 -24.38 13.26
CA LEU A 167 -2.47 -25.09 12.10
C LEU A 167 -0.94 -25.06 12.02
N THR A 168 -0.33 -23.88 12.16
CA THR A 168 1.13 -23.70 12.07
C THR A 168 1.59 -22.40 12.73
N LYS A 169 2.91 -22.19 12.78
CA LYS A 169 3.55 -20.94 13.21
C LYS A 169 4.65 -20.51 12.25
N VAL A 170 4.80 -19.20 12.05
CA VAL A 170 5.86 -18.64 11.19
C VAL A 170 6.48 -17.40 11.83
N ASN A 171 7.81 -17.37 11.95
CA ASN A 171 8.53 -16.17 12.38
C ASN A 171 8.71 -15.20 11.21
N TYR A 172 8.59 -13.90 11.45
CA TYR A 172 8.77 -12.88 10.40
C TYR A 172 9.19 -11.53 10.98
N HIS A 173 9.76 -10.68 10.13
CA HIS A 173 9.98 -9.25 10.42
C HIS A 173 9.11 -8.36 9.53
N ASP A 174 8.83 -8.79 8.30
CA ASP A 174 7.75 -8.28 7.46
C ASP A 174 6.98 -9.45 6.82
N LEU A 175 5.70 -9.24 6.53
CA LEU A 175 4.72 -10.26 6.16
C LEU A 175 3.73 -9.69 5.16
N ASP A 176 3.33 -10.53 4.21
CA ASP A 176 2.19 -10.23 3.36
C ASP A 176 1.42 -11.50 2.98
N MET A 177 0.13 -11.35 2.72
CA MET A 177 -0.70 -12.38 2.10
C MET A 177 -0.78 -12.09 0.61
N ILE A 178 -0.38 -13.09 -0.18
CA ILE A 178 -0.20 -12.98 -1.62
C ILE A 178 -1.20 -13.92 -2.30
N GLU A 179 -2.16 -13.34 -3.01
CA GLU A 179 -3.05 -14.07 -3.90
C GLU A 179 -2.48 -14.01 -5.31
N ILE A 180 -2.34 -15.16 -5.96
CA ILE A 180 -1.80 -15.24 -7.32
C ILE A 180 -2.97 -15.47 -8.26
N GLU A 181 -3.00 -14.75 -9.37
CA GLU A 181 -4.07 -14.87 -10.35
C GLU A 181 -4.26 -16.33 -10.79
N ASN A 182 -5.52 -16.76 -10.87
CA ASN A 182 -5.92 -18.11 -11.27
C ASN A 182 -5.46 -19.23 -10.32
N ASP A 183 -5.05 -18.90 -9.09
CA ASP A 183 -4.73 -19.89 -8.06
C ASP A 183 -5.52 -19.61 -6.76
N GLN A 184 -6.18 -20.65 -6.26
CA GLN A 184 -7.10 -20.54 -5.12
C GLN A 184 -6.38 -20.38 -3.78
N LYS A 185 -5.09 -20.74 -3.68
CA LYS A 185 -4.36 -20.70 -2.41
C LYS A 185 -3.78 -19.32 -2.15
N THR A 186 -3.98 -18.82 -0.95
CA THR A 186 -3.21 -17.67 -0.46
C THR A 186 -1.79 -18.11 -0.09
N ARG A 187 -0.79 -17.37 -0.53
CA ARG A 187 0.62 -17.53 -0.13
C ARG A 187 0.97 -16.58 0.99
N ILE A 188 1.97 -16.96 1.76
CA ILE A 188 2.57 -16.12 2.79
C ILE A 188 3.95 -15.67 2.30
N ALA A 189 4.08 -14.40 1.94
CA ALA A 189 5.40 -13.81 1.73
C ALA A 189 6.01 -13.44 3.08
N VAL A 190 7.19 -13.98 3.38
CA VAL A 190 7.87 -13.76 4.66
C VAL A 190 9.25 -13.18 4.46
N TRP A 191 9.50 -12.07 5.16
CA TRP A 191 10.80 -11.41 5.20
C TRP A 191 11.36 -11.58 6.60
N LYS A 192 12.36 -12.46 6.73
CA LYS A 192 13.04 -12.72 8.01
C LYS A 192 14.36 -11.98 8.03
N LYS A 193 14.50 -11.02 8.93
CA LYS A 193 15.73 -10.25 9.07
C LYS A 193 16.86 -11.18 9.52
N ASP A 194 17.95 -11.17 8.76
CA ASP A 194 19.18 -11.89 9.08
C ASP A 194 20.11 -10.97 9.88
N VAL A 195 20.71 -9.98 9.21
CA VAL A 195 21.57 -8.95 9.83
C VAL A 195 21.21 -7.58 9.27
N ASN A 196 21.12 -6.56 10.13
CA ASN A 196 20.79 -5.18 9.74
C ASN A 196 19.50 -5.08 8.90
N ASP A 197 19.59 -4.76 7.63
CA ASP A 197 18.48 -4.63 6.68
C ASP A 197 18.58 -5.68 5.56
N ILE A 198 19.22 -6.81 5.86
CA ILE A 198 19.25 -7.99 5.02
C ILE A 198 18.13 -8.93 5.46
N TYR A 199 17.40 -9.46 4.49
CA TYR A 199 16.28 -10.35 4.69
C TYR A 199 16.47 -11.68 3.96
N ASN A 200 16.20 -12.77 4.66
CA ASN A 200 15.88 -14.05 4.05
C ASN A 200 14.39 -14.03 3.68
N ILE A 201 14.14 -13.98 2.37
CA ILE A 201 12.80 -13.83 1.79
C ILE A 201 12.36 -15.16 1.19
N ASP A 202 11.14 -15.57 1.51
CA ASP A 202 10.48 -16.75 0.94
C ASP A 202 9.00 -16.48 0.66
N LEU A 203 8.45 -17.17 -0.33
CA LEU A 203 7.03 -17.22 -0.64
C LEU A 203 6.53 -18.62 -0.26
N LEU A 204 5.69 -18.71 0.76
CA LEU A 204 5.26 -19.99 1.33
C LEU A 204 3.84 -20.34 0.88
N GLN A 205 3.63 -21.58 0.48
CA GLN A 205 2.32 -22.14 0.20
C GLN A 205 2.00 -23.31 1.13
N TRP A 206 0.71 -23.54 1.38
CA TRP A 206 0.26 -24.71 2.11
C TRP A 206 0.31 -25.98 1.23
N ASN A 207 0.97 -27.01 1.75
CA ASN A 207 1.01 -28.33 1.12
C ASN A 207 0.96 -29.43 2.19
N ASN A 208 -0.14 -30.19 2.21
CA ASN A 208 -0.29 -31.43 2.98
C ASN A 208 0.15 -31.32 4.46
N GLY A 209 -0.31 -30.29 5.18
CA GLY A 209 -0.02 -30.15 6.61
C GLY A 209 1.16 -29.25 6.95
N LEU A 210 1.90 -28.74 5.95
CA LEU A 210 3.08 -27.91 6.16
C LEU A 210 3.10 -26.73 5.19
N LEU A 211 3.75 -25.65 5.61
CA LEU A 211 4.15 -24.56 4.73
C LEU A 211 5.47 -24.92 4.05
N ILE A 212 5.50 -24.82 2.72
CA ILE A 212 6.69 -25.06 1.90
C ILE A 212 6.92 -23.88 0.95
N SER A 213 8.16 -23.71 0.49
CA SER A 213 8.47 -22.69 -0.51
C SER A 213 7.74 -22.94 -1.83
N ASP A 214 7.04 -21.93 -2.34
CA ASP A 214 6.36 -21.93 -3.64
C ASP A 214 7.29 -21.44 -4.76
N LYS A 215 8.31 -22.26 -5.05
CA LYS A 215 9.35 -21.90 -6.02
C LYS A 215 8.82 -21.65 -7.42
N ALA A 216 7.71 -22.28 -7.80
CA ALA A 216 7.11 -22.12 -9.12
C ALA A 216 6.61 -20.68 -9.34
N ASN A 217 6.17 -20.02 -8.26
CA ASN A 217 5.65 -18.66 -8.29
C ASN A 217 6.64 -17.61 -7.78
N TYR A 218 7.90 -17.99 -7.54
CA TYR A 218 8.93 -17.01 -7.22
C TYR A 218 9.05 -15.92 -8.29
N PRO A 219 8.98 -16.20 -9.61
CA PRO A 219 9.09 -15.15 -10.62
C PRO A 219 7.97 -14.11 -10.56
N SER A 220 6.79 -14.44 -10.06
CA SER A 220 5.71 -13.47 -9.83
C SER A 220 6.02 -12.51 -8.67
N TYR A 221 6.62 -13.01 -7.57
CA TYR A 221 6.81 -12.24 -6.33
C TYR A 221 8.19 -11.60 -6.17
N PHE A 222 9.26 -12.29 -6.56
CA PHE A 222 10.64 -11.83 -6.34
C PHE A 222 11.06 -10.55 -7.08
N PRO A 223 10.34 -10.03 -8.10
CA PRO A 223 10.55 -8.65 -8.54
C PRO A 223 10.51 -7.62 -7.39
N GLU A 224 9.72 -7.84 -6.33
CA GLU A 224 9.72 -6.96 -5.14
C GLU A 224 11.02 -7.04 -4.33
N ALA A 225 11.56 -8.25 -4.16
CA ALA A 225 12.86 -8.44 -3.51
C ALA A 225 13.99 -7.82 -4.34
N VAL A 226 13.91 -7.90 -5.67
CA VAL A 226 14.83 -7.24 -6.60
C VAL A 226 14.77 -5.72 -6.40
N LYS A 227 13.59 -5.10 -6.46
CA LYS A 227 13.40 -3.64 -6.22
C LYS A 227 13.98 -3.21 -4.88
N TYR A 228 13.80 -4.02 -3.84
CA TYR A 228 14.38 -3.75 -2.51
C TYR A 228 15.91 -3.72 -2.57
N TYR A 229 16.55 -4.79 -3.07
CA TYR A 229 18.01 -4.90 -3.06
C TYR A 229 18.70 -3.98 -4.07
N GLN A 230 18.07 -3.65 -5.20
CA GLN A 230 18.56 -2.63 -6.14
C GLN A 230 18.75 -1.27 -5.45
N ARG A 231 17.74 -0.79 -4.70
CA ARG A 231 17.86 0.45 -3.90
C ARG A 231 18.97 0.39 -2.87
N ARG A 232 19.21 -0.79 -2.27
CA ARG A 232 20.31 -0.98 -1.32
C ARG A 232 21.68 -0.92 -1.99
N THR A 233 21.84 -1.53 -3.16
CA THR A 233 23.09 -1.47 -3.94
C THR A 233 23.35 -0.07 -4.49
N GLU A 234 22.32 0.70 -4.83
CA GLU A 234 22.46 2.11 -5.22
C GLU A 234 22.90 2.98 -4.03
N SER A 235 22.30 2.73 -2.86
CA SER A 235 22.61 3.50 -1.64
C SER A 235 24.00 3.19 -1.08
N VAL A 236 24.45 1.94 -1.20
CA VAL A 236 25.74 1.47 -0.65
C VAL A 236 26.42 0.53 -1.67
N PRO A 237 26.98 1.07 -2.76
CA PRO A 237 27.49 0.27 -3.88
C PRO A 237 28.68 -0.62 -3.52
N ASP A 238 29.51 -0.23 -2.54
CA ASP A 238 30.68 -1.03 -2.15
C ASP A 238 30.37 -2.20 -1.19
N ALA A 239 29.11 -2.34 -0.77
CA ALA A 239 28.68 -3.40 0.13
C ALA A 239 28.41 -4.70 -0.62
N ALA A 240 29.41 -5.58 -0.67
CA ALA A 240 29.34 -6.89 -1.35
C ALA A 240 28.06 -7.68 -1.01
N TYR A 241 27.63 -7.67 0.25
CA TYR A 241 26.46 -8.44 0.69
C TYR A 241 25.17 -7.99 -0.01
N TYR A 242 24.93 -6.70 -0.28
CA TYR A 242 23.72 -6.30 -1.02
C TYR A 242 23.70 -6.87 -2.43
N TRP A 243 24.86 -6.92 -3.09
CA TRP A 243 25.00 -7.57 -4.40
C TRP A 243 24.74 -9.08 -4.37
N TYR A 244 25.15 -9.77 -3.30
CA TYR A 244 24.83 -11.19 -3.12
C TYR A 244 23.31 -11.42 -3.08
N TYR A 245 22.60 -10.68 -2.22
CA TYR A 245 21.16 -10.87 -2.07
C TYR A 245 20.38 -10.33 -3.28
N LEU A 246 20.90 -9.33 -3.98
CA LEU A 246 20.37 -8.92 -5.28
C LEU A 246 20.50 -10.04 -6.32
N ALA A 247 21.64 -10.73 -6.38
CA ALA A 247 21.84 -11.86 -7.29
C ALA A 247 20.93 -13.05 -6.95
N ASP A 248 20.76 -13.39 -5.66
CA ASP A 248 19.80 -14.41 -5.22
C ASP A 248 18.36 -14.03 -5.58
N ALA A 249 17.97 -12.76 -5.39
CA ALA A 249 16.65 -12.27 -5.76
C ALA A 249 16.41 -12.32 -7.28
N TYR A 250 17.39 -11.93 -8.11
CA TYR A 250 17.30 -12.07 -9.56
C TYR A 250 17.17 -13.54 -9.99
N LEU A 251 17.95 -14.45 -9.41
CA LEU A 251 17.86 -15.87 -9.74
C LEU A 251 16.46 -16.42 -9.41
N LYS A 252 15.89 -16.05 -8.26
CA LYS A 252 14.52 -16.44 -7.87
C LYS A 252 13.45 -15.76 -8.73
N ALA A 253 13.72 -14.56 -9.23
CA ALA A 253 12.88 -13.88 -10.22
C ALA A 253 13.02 -14.44 -11.65
N ASN A 254 13.75 -15.56 -11.82
CA ASN A 254 14.11 -16.16 -13.11
C ASN A 254 14.85 -15.21 -14.07
N LYS A 255 15.79 -14.44 -13.53
CA LYS A 255 16.64 -13.47 -14.25
C LYS A 255 18.14 -13.81 -14.09
N PRO A 256 18.60 -14.98 -14.57
CA PRO A 256 19.93 -15.48 -14.26
C PRO A 256 21.07 -14.64 -14.88
N GLU A 257 20.85 -13.95 -16.00
CA GLU A 257 21.84 -13.06 -16.61
C GLU A 257 22.11 -11.83 -15.73
N GLN A 258 21.06 -11.19 -15.22
CA GLN A 258 21.17 -10.09 -14.25
C GLN A 258 21.74 -10.59 -12.92
N ALA A 259 21.39 -11.82 -12.51
CA ALA A 259 21.98 -12.46 -11.32
C ALA A 259 23.50 -12.63 -11.47
N LEU A 260 23.97 -13.03 -12.66
CA LEU A 260 25.40 -13.20 -12.95
C LEU A 260 26.15 -11.86 -12.88
N LEU A 261 25.57 -10.79 -13.42
CA LEU A 261 26.14 -9.44 -13.30
C LEU A 261 26.23 -9.01 -11.83
N ALA A 262 25.14 -9.16 -11.08
CA ALA A 262 25.09 -8.78 -9.68
C ALA A 262 26.09 -9.58 -8.82
N VAL A 263 26.19 -10.90 -9.00
CA VAL A 263 27.10 -11.73 -8.20
C VAL A 263 28.57 -11.40 -8.50
N ASN A 264 28.91 -11.17 -9.78
CA ASN A 264 30.28 -10.76 -10.16
C ASN A 264 30.65 -9.39 -9.60
N LYS A 265 29.71 -8.43 -9.61
CA LYS A 265 29.91 -7.12 -8.98
C LYS A 265 30.15 -7.23 -7.49
N GLY A 266 29.35 -8.05 -6.80
CA GLY A 266 29.57 -8.34 -5.37
C GLY A 266 30.92 -8.97 -5.07
N MET A 267 31.38 -9.90 -5.91
CA MET A 267 32.69 -10.55 -5.77
C MET A 267 33.89 -9.61 -6.03
N ALA A 268 33.68 -8.48 -6.71
CA ALA A 268 34.72 -7.45 -6.90
C ALA A 268 34.95 -6.59 -5.65
N HIS A 269 34.02 -6.60 -4.69
CA HIS A 269 34.11 -5.86 -3.45
C HIS A 269 34.63 -6.72 -2.28
N LYS A 270 34.87 -6.09 -1.13
CA LYS A 270 35.34 -6.79 0.07
C LYS A 270 34.25 -7.68 0.67
N MET A 271 34.39 -8.98 0.47
CA MET A 271 33.51 -10.01 1.03
C MET A 271 33.86 -10.34 2.49
N VAL A 272 32.86 -10.35 3.37
CA VAL A 272 33.00 -10.79 4.77
C VAL A 272 31.94 -11.86 5.05
N VAL A 273 30.68 -11.45 5.04
CA VAL A 273 29.50 -12.32 5.07
C VAL A 273 28.48 -11.70 4.10
N PRO A 274 27.98 -12.44 3.10
CA PRO A 274 28.43 -13.77 2.68
C PRO A 274 29.91 -13.82 2.27
N ASN A 275 30.56 -14.96 2.48
CA ASN A 275 31.98 -15.15 2.17
C ASN A 275 32.19 -15.66 0.72
N TYR A 276 33.46 -15.73 0.28
CA TYR A 276 33.81 -16.15 -1.08
C TYR A 276 33.19 -17.49 -1.50
N ASN A 277 33.14 -18.49 -0.61
CA ASN A 277 32.55 -19.78 -0.93
C ASN A 277 31.02 -19.67 -1.16
N GLN A 278 30.33 -18.85 -0.37
CA GLN A 278 28.90 -18.61 -0.56
C GLN A 278 28.64 -17.92 -1.90
N PHE A 279 29.44 -16.89 -2.24
CA PHE A 279 29.37 -16.24 -3.56
C PHE A 279 29.65 -17.22 -4.70
N SER A 280 30.67 -18.07 -4.55
CA SER A 280 31.04 -19.05 -5.56
C SER A 280 29.92 -20.08 -5.77
N ASN A 281 29.29 -20.55 -4.69
CA ASN A 281 28.15 -21.48 -4.77
C ASN A 281 26.92 -20.82 -5.41
N LEU A 282 26.67 -19.52 -5.13
CA LEU A 282 25.58 -18.80 -5.78
C LEU A 282 25.87 -18.61 -7.28
N LYS A 283 27.10 -18.21 -7.63
CA LYS A 283 27.54 -18.07 -9.00
C LYS A 283 27.44 -19.38 -9.78
N GLU A 284 27.89 -20.49 -9.21
CA GLU A 284 27.77 -21.82 -9.81
C GLU A 284 26.30 -22.20 -10.07
N LYS A 285 25.39 -21.89 -9.15
CA LYS A 285 23.94 -22.10 -9.39
C LYS A 285 23.44 -21.27 -10.56
N ILE A 286 23.84 -20.01 -10.64
CA ILE A 286 23.45 -19.10 -11.73
C ILE A 286 23.99 -19.63 -13.07
N GLU A 287 25.27 -20.00 -13.13
CA GLU A 287 25.91 -20.54 -14.33
C GLU A 287 25.24 -21.85 -14.79
N ASN A 288 24.93 -22.76 -13.87
CA ASN A 288 24.19 -23.98 -14.19
C ASN A 288 22.79 -23.69 -14.73
N THR A 289 22.08 -22.68 -14.22
CA THR A 289 20.78 -22.25 -14.77
C THR A 289 20.94 -21.69 -16.18
N LEU A 290 21.98 -20.89 -16.44
CA LEU A 290 22.26 -20.35 -17.77
C LEU A 290 22.60 -21.43 -18.80
N GLU A 291 23.31 -22.48 -18.40
CA GLU A 291 23.64 -23.63 -19.25
C GLU A 291 22.42 -24.48 -19.62
N GLN A 292 21.41 -24.52 -18.74
CA GLN A 292 20.16 -25.25 -18.99
C GLN A 292 19.17 -24.48 -19.86
N ASN A 293 19.30 -23.16 -19.93
CA ASN A 293 18.47 -22.34 -20.80
C ASN A 293 19.03 -22.43 -22.23
N ASP A 294 18.25 -22.99 -23.17
CA ASP A 294 18.57 -23.01 -24.59
C ASP A 294 18.99 -21.62 -25.08
N ASN A 295 19.83 -21.54 -26.12
CA ASN A 295 20.47 -20.32 -26.64
C ASN A 295 19.47 -19.31 -27.29
N SER A 296 18.23 -19.26 -26.79
CA SER A 296 17.13 -18.39 -27.20
C SER A 296 17.25 -16.98 -26.64
N ASP A 297 16.47 -16.08 -27.24
CA ASP A 297 16.24 -14.73 -26.73
C ASP A 297 15.70 -14.77 -25.29
N ILE A 298 16.01 -13.72 -24.51
CA ILE A 298 15.58 -13.55 -23.12
C ILE A 298 14.31 -12.72 -23.11
N GLN A 299 13.26 -13.25 -22.52
CA GLN A 299 11.99 -12.57 -22.41
C GLN A 299 11.98 -11.66 -21.16
N TYR A 300 11.86 -10.35 -21.39
CA TYR A 300 11.73 -9.36 -20.33
C TYR A 300 10.26 -9.00 -20.13
N GLU A 301 9.80 -9.04 -18.88
CA GLU A 301 8.51 -8.47 -18.48
C GLU A 301 8.66 -7.02 -18.02
N ILE A 302 7.82 -6.17 -18.57
CA ILE A 302 7.70 -4.75 -18.21
C ILE A 302 6.31 -4.59 -17.61
N ARG A 303 6.24 -4.83 -16.29
CA ARG A 303 4.99 -5.15 -15.60
C ARG A 303 4.00 -3.99 -15.59
N ASP A 304 4.45 -2.77 -15.30
CA ASP A 304 3.55 -1.62 -15.26
C ASP A 304 3.01 -1.27 -16.66
N ALA A 305 3.75 -1.59 -17.72
CA ALA A 305 3.32 -1.49 -19.11
C ALA A 305 2.45 -2.66 -19.59
N GLY A 306 2.43 -3.79 -18.85
CA GLY A 306 1.73 -5.00 -19.25
C GLY A 306 2.25 -5.61 -20.56
N ILE A 307 3.56 -5.55 -20.83
CA ILE A 307 4.16 -6.10 -22.05
C ILE A 307 5.34 -7.03 -21.76
N THR A 308 5.64 -7.88 -22.74
CA THR A 308 6.88 -8.64 -22.85
C THR A 308 7.70 -8.19 -24.05
N ILE A 309 9.03 -8.26 -23.92
CA ILE A 309 9.99 -7.99 -24.99
C ILE A 309 11.04 -9.09 -25.00
N ASP A 310 11.18 -9.80 -26.13
CA ASP A 310 12.26 -10.76 -26.31
C ASP A 310 13.53 -10.04 -26.78
N VAL A 311 14.57 -10.09 -25.94
CA VAL A 311 15.87 -9.46 -26.19
C VAL A 311 16.91 -10.54 -26.51
N PRO A 312 17.63 -10.43 -27.64
CA PRO A 312 18.70 -11.38 -27.97
C PRO A 312 19.74 -11.51 -26.85
N ARG A 313 20.08 -12.75 -26.50
CA ARG A 313 20.87 -13.09 -25.32
C ARG A 313 22.24 -12.39 -25.32
N GLU A 314 22.83 -12.20 -26.48
CA GLU A 314 24.14 -11.56 -26.69
C GLU A 314 24.19 -10.10 -26.23
N ILE A 315 23.06 -9.37 -26.30
CA ILE A 315 22.98 -7.95 -25.92
C ILE A 315 22.21 -7.72 -24.62
N ALA A 316 21.40 -8.70 -24.18
CA ALA A 316 20.55 -8.60 -23.00
C ALA A 316 21.24 -8.07 -21.72
N PRO A 317 22.50 -8.42 -21.40
CA PRO A 317 23.22 -7.85 -20.26
C PRO A 317 23.38 -6.32 -20.31
N TYR A 318 23.30 -5.73 -21.50
CA TYR A 318 23.48 -4.30 -21.76
C TYR A 318 22.16 -3.56 -22.00
N ILE A 319 21.03 -4.28 -22.06
CA ILE A 319 19.71 -3.68 -22.27
C ILE A 319 19.07 -3.31 -20.93
N SER A 320 18.50 -2.11 -20.87
CA SER A 320 17.70 -1.64 -19.74
C SER A 320 16.43 -0.95 -20.21
N PHE A 321 15.43 -0.92 -19.33
CA PHE A 321 14.11 -0.36 -19.61
C PHE A 321 13.83 0.76 -18.60
N GLU A 322 13.23 1.85 -19.07
CA GLU A 322 12.73 2.92 -18.21
C GLU A 322 11.29 3.25 -18.59
N GLU A 323 10.42 3.34 -17.58
CA GLU A 323 9.00 3.55 -17.77
C GLU A 323 8.59 4.93 -17.23
N ASN A 324 7.91 5.72 -18.06
CA ASN A 324 7.54 7.10 -17.74
C ASN A 324 6.19 7.49 -18.34
N ASN A 325 5.59 8.57 -17.83
CA ASN A 325 4.47 9.21 -18.50
C ASN A 325 4.91 9.75 -19.87
N GLY A 326 4.04 9.60 -20.86
CA GLY A 326 4.19 10.09 -22.22
C GLY A 326 3.37 11.34 -22.52
N PRO A 327 3.48 11.86 -23.75
CA PRO A 327 2.60 12.93 -24.22
C PRO A 327 1.13 12.48 -24.23
N MET A 328 0.19 13.42 -24.15
CA MET A 328 -1.25 13.17 -24.26
C MET A 328 -1.79 12.10 -23.29
N ASN A 329 -1.28 12.05 -22.06
CA ASN A 329 -1.57 11.00 -21.09
C ASN A 329 -1.24 9.59 -21.59
N GLY A 330 -0.27 9.42 -22.50
CA GLY A 330 0.28 8.12 -22.89
C GLY A 330 1.27 7.59 -21.84
N TYR A 331 1.77 6.39 -22.05
CA TYR A 331 2.80 5.77 -21.21
C TYR A 331 3.94 5.28 -22.09
N VAL A 332 5.18 5.52 -21.69
CA VAL A 332 6.35 5.26 -22.53
C VAL A 332 7.29 4.30 -21.83
N VAL A 333 7.59 3.21 -22.52
CA VAL A 333 8.68 2.30 -22.18
C VAL A 333 9.85 2.61 -23.10
N SER A 334 10.94 3.13 -22.55
CA SER A 334 12.17 3.42 -23.29
C SER A 334 13.15 2.26 -23.16
N VAL A 335 13.66 1.76 -24.29
CA VAL A 335 14.63 0.66 -24.34
C VAL A 335 16.01 1.23 -24.63
N PHE A 336 16.92 1.07 -23.67
CA PHE A 336 18.28 1.60 -23.73
C PHE A 336 19.32 0.49 -23.87
N VAL A 337 20.42 0.79 -24.58
CA VAL A 337 21.66 0.02 -24.50
C VAL A 337 22.70 0.78 -23.68
N SER A 338 23.45 0.05 -22.84
CA SER A 338 24.52 0.59 -21.98
C SER A 338 25.80 -0.24 -22.11
N PRO A 339 26.60 -0.08 -23.18
CA PRO A 339 27.84 -0.85 -23.38
C PRO A 339 28.89 -0.57 -22.29
N LEU A 340 28.80 0.61 -21.67
CA LEU A 340 29.65 1.07 -20.57
C LEU A 340 28.74 1.48 -19.39
N GLU A 341 29.14 1.22 -18.14
CA GLU A 341 28.31 1.51 -16.94
C GLU A 341 27.85 2.98 -16.81
N THR A 342 28.48 3.92 -17.52
CA THR A 342 28.28 5.37 -17.31
C THR A 342 27.45 6.07 -18.39
N LYS A 343 27.09 5.40 -19.48
CA LYS A 343 26.32 6.04 -20.57
C LYS A 343 25.31 5.06 -21.17
N LYS A 344 24.07 5.55 -21.30
CA LYS A 344 22.93 4.85 -21.92
C LYS A 344 22.54 5.55 -23.22
N GLU A 345 22.12 4.80 -24.22
CA GLU A 345 21.57 5.33 -25.48
C GLU A 345 20.22 4.69 -25.78
N LEU A 346 19.27 5.52 -26.21
CA LEU A 346 17.92 5.09 -26.55
C LEU A 346 17.95 4.34 -27.89
N LEU A 347 17.49 3.10 -27.90
CA LEU A 347 17.31 2.32 -29.11
C LEU A 347 15.95 2.60 -29.75
N PHE A 348 14.89 2.46 -28.95
CA PHE A 348 13.51 2.72 -29.35
C PHE A 348 12.66 2.90 -28.09
N SER A 349 11.43 3.37 -28.26
CA SER A 349 10.42 3.41 -27.22
C SER A 349 9.12 2.76 -27.69
N ILE A 350 8.36 2.25 -26.72
CA ILE A 350 7.00 1.76 -26.89
C ILE A 350 6.08 2.74 -26.18
N GLU A 351 5.21 3.40 -26.95
CA GLU A 351 4.19 4.30 -26.42
C GLU A 351 2.86 3.56 -26.35
N ILE A 352 2.19 3.69 -25.22
CA ILE A 352 0.96 2.97 -24.88
C ILE A 352 -0.11 4.01 -24.60
N TYR A 353 -1.20 3.92 -25.35
CA TYR A 353 -2.29 4.89 -25.32
C TYR A 353 -3.60 4.21 -24.98
N SER A 354 -4.37 4.82 -24.09
CA SER A 354 -5.75 4.37 -23.83
C SER A 354 -6.65 4.76 -24.99
N LYS A 355 -7.42 3.81 -25.51
CA LYS A 355 -8.21 3.99 -26.74
C LYS A 355 -9.37 4.98 -26.61
N ASP A 356 -9.83 5.24 -25.40
CA ASP A 356 -10.90 6.21 -25.12
C ASP A 356 -10.38 7.63 -24.85
N MET A 357 -9.09 7.78 -24.51
CA MET A 357 -8.46 9.07 -24.24
C MET A 357 -7.60 9.58 -25.40
N TYR A 358 -7.13 8.69 -26.27
CA TYR A 358 -6.21 9.02 -27.35
C TYR A 358 -6.93 9.40 -28.64
N VAL A 359 -6.49 10.49 -29.26
CA VAL A 359 -6.88 10.88 -30.61
C VAL A 359 -5.68 10.63 -31.51
N GLN A 360 -5.81 9.69 -32.45
CA GLN A 360 -4.73 9.31 -33.36
C GLN A 360 -4.28 10.52 -34.19
N GLU A 361 -3.05 10.96 -33.99
CA GLU A 361 -2.36 11.89 -34.88
C GLU A 361 -1.56 11.09 -35.93
N GLU A 362 -1.58 11.54 -37.18
CA GLU A 362 -0.72 10.96 -38.23
C GLU A 362 0.74 11.35 -37.96
N ASP A 363 1.48 10.47 -37.27
CA ASP A 363 2.93 10.58 -37.09
C ASP A 363 3.61 9.45 -37.90
N PRO A 364 4.34 9.78 -38.99
CA PRO A 364 4.98 8.77 -39.83
C PRO A 364 6.12 8.01 -39.13
N ASP A 365 6.62 8.50 -37.99
CA ASP A 365 7.66 7.85 -37.20
C ASP A 365 7.11 6.83 -36.19
N LEU A 366 5.77 6.73 -36.07
CA LEU A 366 5.08 5.76 -35.23
C LEU A 366 4.64 4.54 -36.04
N GLU A 367 4.99 3.36 -35.53
CA GLU A 367 4.53 2.08 -36.06
C GLU A 367 3.62 1.40 -35.04
N GLU A 368 2.39 1.08 -35.44
CA GLU A 368 1.51 0.25 -34.63
C GLU A 368 2.05 -1.18 -34.56
N ILE A 369 2.24 -1.69 -33.34
CA ILE A 369 2.81 -3.02 -33.10
C ILE A 369 1.82 -3.99 -32.45
N ALA A 370 0.85 -3.48 -31.70
CA ALA A 370 -0.19 -4.29 -31.08
C ALA A 370 -1.39 -3.42 -30.64
N GLU A 371 -2.53 -4.07 -30.44
CA GLU A 371 -3.74 -3.46 -29.90
C GLU A 371 -4.46 -4.46 -28.98
N THR A 372 -5.03 -3.96 -27.88
CA THR A 372 -5.93 -4.70 -26.99
C THR A 372 -7.31 -4.03 -26.94
N GLU A 373 -8.22 -4.53 -26.10
CA GLU A 373 -9.50 -3.86 -25.89
C GLU A 373 -9.33 -2.45 -25.31
N GLU A 374 -8.35 -2.26 -24.41
CA GLU A 374 -8.12 -0.99 -23.69
C GLU A 374 -7.01 -0.13 -24.32
N PHE A 375 -5.98 -0.72 -24.92
CA PHE A 375 -4.74 -0.01 -25.26
C PHE A 375 -4.31 -0.19 -26.72
N LEU A 376 -3.72 0.88 -27.26
CA LEU A 376 -2.95 0.88 -28.50
C LEU A 376 -1.46 0.95 -28.16
N TYR A 377 -0.65 0.10 -28.78
CA TYR A 377 0.80 0.05 -28.59
C TYR A 377 1.49 0.45 -29.88
N VAL A 378 2.33 1.48 -29.83
CA VAL A 378 3.09 1.97 -30.97
C VAL A 378 4.57 2.02 -30.64
N ALA A 379 5.42 1.68 -31.59
CA ALA A 379 6.86 1.81 -31.48
C ALA A 379 7.34 3.11 -32.13
N ARG A 380 8.23 3.82 -31.43
CA ARG A 380 8.99 4.96 -31.96
C ARG A 380 10.47 4.62 -31.95
N ARG A 381 11.14 4.74 -33.09
CA ARG A 381 12.58 4.49 -33.21
C ARG A 381 13.36 5.65 -32.60
N GLY A 382 14.46 5.37 -31.91
CA GLY A 382 15.36 6.41 -31.40
C GLY A 382 15.99 7.20 -32.55
N SER A 383 16.27 8.50 -32.34
CA SER A 383 17.06 9.27 -33.31
C SER A 383 18.48 8.71 -33.35
N MET A 384 18.86 8.07 -34.46
CA MET A 384 20.22 7.52 -34.66
C MET A 384 21.30 8.61 -34.89
N ASP A 385 20.98 9.86 -34.59
CA ASP A 385 21.88 11.00 -34.73
C ASP A 385 22.69 11.18 -33.44
N LEU A 386 23.88 10.57 -33.34
CA LEU A 386 25.16 11.15 -32.86
C LEU A 386 26.16 10.13 -32.28
N ILE A 387 27.30 10.01 -32.97
CA ILE A 387 28.70 9.91 -32.54
C ILE A 387 28.94 9.33 -31.11
N PHE A 388 29.11 8.02 -31.05
CA PHE A 388 29.84 7.35 -29.98
C PHE A 388 31.19 6.85 -30.51
N GLU A 389 32.15 6.59 -29.63
CA GLU A 389 33.19 5.61 -29.96
C GLU A 389 32.47 4.28 -30.20
N GLU A 390 32.40 3.83 -31.46
CA GLU A 390 31.75 2.59 -31.89
C GLU A 390 32.20 1.45 -30.96
N SER A 391 31.27 0.92 -30.18
CA SER A 391 31.46 -0.35 -29.48
C SER A 391 30.70 -1.42 -30.23
N ASP A 392 31.31 -2.60 -30.38
CA ASP A 392 30.69 -3.73 -31.07
C ASP A 392 29.28 -4.04 -30.53
N ILE A 393 29.06 -3.85 -29.22
CA ILE A 393 27.76 -4.05 -28.55
C ILE A 393 26.71 -3.01 -29.00
N TYR A 394 27.09 -1.74 -29.16
CA TYR A 394 26.15 -0.72 -29.61
C TYR A 394 25.68 -1.01 -31.04
N GLU A 395 26.61 -1.28 -31.96
CA GLU A 395 26.27 -1.60 -33.36
C GLU A 395 25.40 -2.86 -33.46
N GLN A 396 25.74 -3.91 -32.71
CA GLN A 396 24.93 -5.12 -32.62
C GLN A 396 23.53 -4.82 -32.08
N SER A 397 23.41 -3.98 -31.05
CA SER A 397 22.11 -3.63 -30.46
C SER A 397 21.24 -2.85 -31.44
N VAL A 398 21.82 -1.89 -32.18
CA VAL A 398 21.12 -1.13 -33.24
C VAL A 398 20.65 -2.06 -34.35
N ALA A 399 21.48 -3.01 -34.79
CA ALA A 399 21.10 -3.99 -35.82
C ALA A 399 19.95 -4.93 -35.38
N LEU A 400 19.69 -5.06 -34.09
CA LEU A 400 18.67 -5.94 -33.51
C LEU A 400 17.38 -5.19 -33.12
N VAL A 401 17.28 -3.88 -33.31
CA VAL A 401 16.10 -3.07 -32.94
C VAL A 401 14.81 -3.59 -33.57
N GLU A 402 14.81 -3.83 -34.89
CA GLU A 402 13.62 -4.31 -35.59
C GLU A 402 13.18 -5.70 -35.10
N LYS A 403 14.14 -6.56 -34.74
CA LYS A 403 13.84 -7.88 -34.15
C LYS A 403 13.18 -7.71 -32.78
N MET A 404 13.69 -6.82 -31.94
CA MET A 404 13.12 -6.55 -30.61
C MET A 404 11.72 -5.94 -30.71
N ILE A 405 11.51 -4.94 -31.57
CA ILE A 405 10.20 -4.30 -31.82
C ILE A 405 9.18 -5.35 -32.28
N ALA A 406 9.56 -6.18 -33.26
CA ALA A 406 8.69 -7.23 -33.80
C ALA A 406 8.31 -8.32 -32.77
N ASN A 407 9.01 -8.41 -31.65
CA ASN A 407 8.78 -9.37 -30.57
C ASN A 407 8.08 -8.78 -29.34
N VAL A 408 7.70 -7.49 -29.36
CA VAL A 408 6.90 -6.91 -28.28
C VAL A 408 5.49 -7.50 -28.29
N ARG A 409 5.02 -8.00 -27.14
CA ARG A 409 3.67 -8.58 -26.99
C ARG A 409 2.98 -8.03 -25.74
N PRO A 410 1.70 -7.61 -25.83
CA PRO A 410 0.88 -7.37 -24.65
C PRO A 410 0.71 -8.65 -23.83
N GLY A 411 0.66 -8.50 -22.50
CA GLY A 411 0.56 -9.57 -21.53
C GLY A 411 1.85 -9.82 -20.75
N LEU A 412 1.74 -10.65 -19.71
CA LEU A 412 2.82 -11.05 -18.83
C LEU A 412 3.08 -12.57 -18.95
N VAL A 413 4.29 -12.99 -18.62
CA VAL A 413 4.72 -14.41 -18.62
C VAL A 413 4.28 -15.10 -17.34
N TYR A 414 4.43 -14.39 -16.22
CA TYR A 414 4.11 -14.84 -14.89
C TYR A 414 2.84 -14.13 -14.40
N PRO A 415 1.95 -14.86 -13.72
CA PRO A 415 0.70 -14.30 -13.23
C PRO A 415 0.98 -13.11 -12.30
N GLU A 416 0.07 -12.14 -12.34
CA GLU A 416 0.05 -11.07 -11.37
C GLU A 416 -0.33 -11.60 -9.99
N TYR A 417 -0.03 -10.81 -8.97
CA TYR A 417 -0.42 -11.12 -7.62
C TYR A 417 -1.03 -9.90 -6.94
N THR A 418 -1.93 -10.15 -6.00
CA THR A 418 -2.51 -9.14 -5.12
C THR A 418 -1.85 -9.24 -3.75
N SER A 419 -1.42 -8.10 -3.22
CA SER A 419 -0.92 -7.95 -1.85
C SER A 419 -2.07 -7.51 -0.95
N LEU A 420 -2.43 -8.32 0.05
CA LEU A 420 -3.46 -7.93 1.03
C LEU A 420 -3.02 -6.68 1.80
N LYS A 421 -1.73 -6.56 2.13
CA LYS A 421 -1.17 -5.39 2.82
C LYS A 421 -1.45 -4.11 2.02
N TYR A 422 -1.12 -4.10 0.73
CA TYR A 422 -1.25 -2.91 -0.11
C TYR A 422 -2.69 -2.66 -0.57
N LEU A 423 -3.47 -3.71 -0.85
CA LEU A 423 -4.88 -3.60 -1.16
C LEU A 423 -5.63 -2.87 -0.03
N SER A 424 -5.35 -3.25 1.21
CA SER A 424 -6.00 -2.62 2.37
C SER A 424 -5.62 -1.14 2.54
N VAL A 425 -4.39 -0.74 2.20
CA VAL A 425 -3.98 0.67 2.16
C VAL A 425 -4.77 1.44 1.11
N ILE A 426 -4.84 0.90 -0.11
CA ILE A 426 -5.55 1.53 -1.24
C ILE A 426 -7.03 1.68 -0.91
N GLU A 427 -7.68 0.68 -0.30
CA GLU A 427 -9.07 0.76 0.13
C GLU A 427 -9.31 1.87 1.17
N GLN A 428 -8.43 2.01 2.17
CA GLN A 428 -8.57 3.13 3.12
C GLN A 428 -8.41 4.50 2.45
N VAL A 429 -7.50 4.61 1.48
CA VAL A 429 -7.30 5.85 0.71
C VAL A 429 -8.52 6.14 -0.16
N LYS A 430 -9.07 5.14 -0.87
CA LYS A 430 -10.31 5.27 -1.66
C LYS A 430 -11.47 5.78 -0.82
N VAL A 431 -11.70 5.18 0.36
CA VAL A 431 -12.76 5.63 1.28
C VAL A 431 -12.53 7.09 1.69
N ALA A 432 -11.29 7.45 2.02
CA ALA A 432 -10.94 8.81 2.43
C ALA A 432 -11.12 9.85 1.32
N VAL A 433 -10.73 9.51 0.08
CA VAL A 433 -10.91 10.34 -1.11
C VAL A 433 -12.40 10.52 -1.43
N ASN A 434 -13.18 9.45 -1.33
CA ASN A 434 -14.64 9.52 -1.52
C ASN A 434 -15.30 10.47 -0.50
N LYS A 435 -14.91 10.37 0.77
CA LYS A 435 -15.38 11.30 1.81
C LYS A 435 -14.99 12.75 1.52
N TYR A 436 -13.78 13.01 1.05
CA TYR A 436 -13.37 14.35 0.64
C TYR A 436 -14.30 14.88 -0.47
N TRP A 437 -14.55 14.08 -1.50
CA TRP A 437 -15.42 14.48 -2.59
C TRP A 437 -16.89 14.63 -2.18
N ASP A 438 -17.38 13.86 -1.20
CA ASP A 438 -18.70 14.07 -0.60
C ASP A 438 -18.81 15.43 0.10
N VAL A 439 -17.78 15.81 0.86
CA VAL A 439 -17.71 17.15 1.48
C VAL A 439 -17.67 18.23 0.42
N VAL A 440 -16.82 18.10 -0.61
CA VAL A 440 -16.74 19.06 -1.73
C VAL A 440 -18.07 19.19 -2.44
N ARG A 441 -18.83 18.11 -2.66
CA ARG A 441 -20.19 18.16 -3.22
C ARG A 441 -21.23 18.76 -2.27
N GLY A 442 -20.89 18.86 -0.98
CA GLY A 442 -21.75 19.39 0.07
C GLY A 442 -22.61 18.34 0.76
N GLY A 443 -22.36 17.05 0.57
CA GLY A 443 -23.14 15.96 1.17
C GLY A 443 -24.52 15.78 0.53
N THR A 444 -25.44 15.23 1.31
CA THR A 444 -26.81 14.91 0.87
C THR A 444 -27.69 16.17 0.89
N MET A 445 -27.84 16.78 -0.28
CA MET A 445 -28.61 18.01 -0.44
C MET A 445 -30.12 17.77 -0.25
N PRO A 446 -30.84 18.63 0.52
CA PRO A 446 -32.29 18.58 0.60
C PRO A 446 -32.92 18.87 -0.76
N SER A 447 -34.00 18.16 -1.12
CA SER A 447 -34.66 18.22 -2.44
C SER A 447 -35.19 19.61 -2.87
N LYS A 448 -35.09 20.63 -2.00
CA LYS A 448 -35.67 21.97 -2.21
C LYS A 448 -34.77 23.14 -1.81
N ILE A 449 -33.55 22.91 -1.32
CA ILE A 449 -32.69 24.00 -0.81
C ILE A 449 -31.27 23.78 -1.31
N ALA A 450 -30.98 24.32 -2.48
CA ALA A 450 -29.65 24.87 -2.74
C ALA A 450 -29.80 26.39 -2.63
N GLU A 451 -30.12 26.88 -1.43
CA GLU A 451 -30.04 28.32 -1.16
C GLU A 451 -28.55 28.66 -1.12
N SER A 452 -28.09 29.34 -2.17
CA SER A 452 -26.79 30.00 -2.15
C SER A 452 -26.95 31.39 -1.56
N PHE A 453 -25.88 31.88 -0.93
CA PHE A 453 -25.81 33.24 -0.43
C PHE A 453 -24.42 33.80 -0.68
N THR A 454 -24.31 35.11 -0.81
CA THR A 454 -23.01 35.78 -0.98
C THR A 454 -22.51 36.26 0.38
N HIS A 455 -21.28 35.91 0.71
CA HIS A 455 -20.59 36.36 1.92
C HIS A 455 -19.16 36.78 1.55
N ASN A 456 -18.78 38.02 1.87
CA ASN A 456 -17.47 38.60 1.52
C ASN A 456 -17.08 38.38 0.05
N GLU A 457 -17.99 38.74 -0.87
CA GLU A 457 -17.80 38.62 -2.34
C GLU A 457 -17.61 37.18 -2.86
N THR A 458 -17.77 36.18 -1.99
CA THR A 458 -17.73 34.76 -2.35
C THR A 458 -19.14 34.18 -2.28
N ASP A 459 -19.51 33.39 -3.28
CA ASP A 459 -20.78 32.66 -3.27
C ASP A 459 -20.63 31.38 -2.46
N TYR A 460 -21.52 31.18 -1.50
CA TYR A 460 -21.60 30.04 -0.62
C TYR A 460 -22.83 29.20 -0.92
N ARG A 461 -22.73 27.90 -0.60
CA ARG A 461 -23.87 26.97 -0.52
C ARG A 461 -23.93 26.32 0.85
N TYR A 462 -25.13 26.16 1.40
CA TYR A 462 -25.31 25.36 2.61
C TYR A 462 -24.96 23.89 2.37
N MET A 463 -24.38 23.27 3.39
CA MET A 463 -24.10 21.83 3.38
C MET A 463 -25.37 21.02 3.65
N GLY A 464 -25.38 19.80 3.13
CA GLY A 464 -26.45 18.80 3.24
C GLY A 464 -26.73 18.38 4.68
N SER A 465 -27.88 17.75 4.90
CA SER A 465 -28.38 17.45 6.25
C SER A 465 -27.49 16.48 7.05
N ASP A 466 -26.65 15.73 6.35
CA ASP A 466 -25.62 14.83 6.86
C ASP A 466 -24.33 15.56 7.27
N LEU A 467 -24.06 16.76 6.76
CA LEU A 467 -22.82 17.51 7.02
C LEU A 467 -23.03 18.93 7.55
N ASN A 468 -24.28 19.35 7.79
CA ASN A 468 -24.65 20.74 8.08
C ASN A 468 -24.23 21.30 9.45
N SER A 469 -23.40 20.61 10.22
CA SER A 469 -22.87 21.08 11.51
C SER A 469 -21.43 20.59 11.70
N SER A 470 -20.64 21.33 12.47
CA SER A 470 -19.25 20.97 12.78
C SER A 470 -19.11 19.59 13.43
N GLU A 471 -20.08 19.19 14.26
CA GLU A 471 -20.12 17.87 14.88
C GLU A 471 -20.27 16.77 13.83
N LYS A 472 -21.28 16.88 12.94
CA LYS A 472 -21.51 15.89 11.88
C LYS A 472 -20.38 15.80 10.87
N LEU A 473 -19.83 16.94 10.44
CA LEU A 473 -18.70 16.97 9.51
C LEU A 473 -17.47 16.29 10.13
N ASN A 474 -17.19 16.58 11.41
CA ASN A 474 -16.08 15.96 12.12
C ASN A 474 -16.31 14.45 12.32
N GLU A 475 -17.50 14.03 12.73
CA GLU A 475 -17.86 12.62 12.85
C GLU A 475 -17.64 11.89 11.51
N PHE A 476 -18.18 12.43 10.42
CA PHE A 476 -18.05 11.88 9.08
C PHE A 476 -16.59 11.72 8.63
N LEU A 477 -15.75 12.75 8.83
CA LEU A 477 -14.34 12.70 8.43
C LEU A 477 -13.47 11.86 9.39
N SER A 478 -13.82 11.77 10.68
CA SER A 478 -13.04 11.06 11.69
C SER A 478 -12.96 9.54 11.48
N GLU A 479 -13.85 9.00 10.65
CA GLU A 479 -13.79 7.61 10.21
C GLU A 479 -12.51 7.30 9.42
N SER A 480 -11.96 8.27 8.68
CA SER A 480 -10.74 8.07 7.86
C SER A 480 -9.57 8.93 8.31
N TYR A 481 -9.83 10.11 8.86
CA TYR A 481 -8.83 11.14 9.10
C TYR A 481 -8.55 11.35 10.59
N THR A 482 -7.32 11.74 10.90
CA THR A 482 -6.96 12.22 12.24
C THR A 482 -7.64 13.56 12.53
N SER A 483 -7.89 13.83 13.81
CA SER A 483 -8.43 15.14 14.24
C SER A 483 -7.53 16.33 13.84
N GLY A 484 -6.22 16.12 13.70
CA GLY A 484 -5.28 17.11 13.18
C GLY A 484 -5.56 17.46 11.72
N ALA A 485 -5.63 16.45 10.85
CA ALA A 485 -5.93 16.63 9.44
C ALA A 485 -7.29 17.30 9.20
N ILE A 486 -8.32 16.92 9.98
CA ILE A 486 -9.66 17.53 9.90
C ILE A 486 -9.61 19.01 10.27
N ARG A 487 -8.91 19.36 11.35
CA ARG A 487 -8.76 20.76 11.76
C ARG A 487 -8.06 21.58 10.68
N SER A 488 -6.93 21.10 10.18
CA SER A 488 -6.19 21.74 9.09
C SER A 488 -7.07 21.93 7.85
N TYR A 489 -7.89 20.95 7.50
CA TYR A 489 -8.83 21.03 6.39
C TYR A 489 -9.92 22.09 6.60
N ILE A 490 -10.58 22.13 7.75
CA ILE A 490 -11.63 23.11 8.05
C ILE A 490 -11.06 24.54 8.03
N GLU A 491 -9.85 24.75 8.55
CA GLU A 491 -9.19 26.06 8.57
C GLU A 491 -8.90 26.60 7.15
N ARG A 492 -8.65 25.71 6.17
CA ARG A 492 -8.28 26.09 4.80
C ARG A 492 -9.39 25.97 3.76
N SER A 493 -10.46 25.23 4.05
CA SER A 493 -11.56 24.99 3.10
C SER A 493 -12.48 26.20 2.91
N GLY A 494 -12.41 27.18 3.81
CA GLY A 494 -13.30 28.34 3.80
C GLY A 494 -14.73 28.01 4.22
N ILE A 495 -14.97 26.83 4.80
CA ILE A 495 -16.26 26.44 5.39
C ILE A 495 -16.56 27.39 6.57
N ILE A 496 -17.78 27.93 6.58
CA ILE A 496 -18.27 28.85 7.61
C ILE A 496 -19.56 28.33 8.24
N GLU A 497 -19.88 28.81 9.43
CA GLU A 497 -21.20 28.64 10.03
C GLU A 497 -22.03 29.89 9.77
N HIS A 498 -23.18 29.72 9.12
CA HIS A 498 -24.15 30.78 8.85
C HIS A 498 -25.52 30.34 9.35
N ASP A 499 -26.14 31.10 10.25
CA ASP A 499 -27.41 30.78 10.90
C ASP A 499 -27.47 29.38 11.56
N GLY A 500 -26.34 28.93 12.11
CA GLY A 500 -26.23 27.62 12.78
C GLY A 500 -26.08 26.43 11.82
N ILE A 501 -25.87 26.70 10.52
CA ILE A 501 -25.73 25.70 9.46
C ILE A 501 -24.37 25.91 8.78
N LEU A 502 -23.62 24.82 8.56
CA LEU A 502 -22.39 24.91 7.79
C LEU A 502 -22.67 25.23 6.33
N ALA A 503 -21.83 26.09 5.75
CA ALA A 503 -21.82 26.47 4.35
C ALA A 503 -20.39 26.47 3.81
N GLN A 504 -20.24 26.11 2.53
CA GLN A 504 -18.94 26.07 1.85
C GLN A 504 -18.94 26.97 0.61
N PRO A 505 -17.77 27.48 0.16
CA PRO A 505 -17.67 28.19 -1.10
C PRO A 505 -18.15 27.32 -2.27
N ASN A 506 -18.86 27.92 -3.21
CA ASN A 506 -19.16 27.28 -4.49
C ASN A 506 -17.89 27.19 -5.33
N ALA A 507 -17.43 25.96 -5.56
CA ALA A 507 -16.33 25.65 -6.46
C ALA A 507 -16.66 24.39 -7.27
N ASP A 508 -16.21 24.39 -8.52
CA ASP A 508 -16.19 23.22 -9.38
C ASP A 508 -14.83 22.54 -9.25
N GLY A 509 -14.84 21.24 -8.98
CA GLY A 509 -13.64 20.43 -8.85
C GLY A 509 -13.82 19.09 -9.56
N GLY A 510 -12.72 18.52 -10.04
CA GLY A 510 -12.67 17.20 -10.64
C GLY A 510 -11.25 16.64 -10.54
N SER A 511 -11.13 15.33 -10.63
CA SER A 511 -9.85 14.65 -10.68
C SER A 511 -9.95 13.49 -11.67
N LEU A 512 -8.89 13.27 -12.45
CA LEU A 512 -8.73 12.08 -13.28
C LEU A 512 -8.05 10.94 -12.51
N LEU A 513 -7.61 11.16 -11.26
CA LEU A 513 -6.93 10.14 -10.46
C LEU A 513 -7.86 8.96 -10.21
N ASN A 514 -7.47 7.80 -10.71
CA ASN A 514 -8.20 6.57 -10.61
C ASN A 514 -7.61 5.69 -9.49
N TYR A 515 -8.11 5.90 -8.28
CA TYR A 515 -7.69 5.16 -7.09
C TYR A 515 -8.05 3.66 -7.14
N GLU A 516 -8.99 3.24 -7.99
CA GLU A 516 -9.32 1.82 -8.19
C GLU A 516 -8.16 1.04 -8.83
N LYS A 517 -7.32 1.72 -9.63
CA LYS A 517 -6.14 1.13 -10.29
C LYS A 517 -4.82 1.55 -9.62
N ALA A 518 -4.87 2.17 -8.44
CA ALA A 518 -3.67 2.64 -7.75
C ALA A 518 -2.80 1.47 -7.26
N THR A 519 -1.49 1.67 -7.22
CA THR A 519 -0.54 0.70 -6.65
C THR A 519 0.40 1.37 -5.63
N VAL A 520 0.83 0.63 -4.62
CA VAL A 520 1.84 1.09 -3.66
C VAL A 520 3.23 0.84 -4.24
N VAL A 521 4.04 1.89 -4.39
CA VAL A 521 5.42 1.78 -4.91
C VAL A 521 6.48 1.94 -3.82
N ARG A 522 6.10 2.53 -2.68
CA ARG A 522 6.98 2.67 -1.52
C ARG A 522 6.19 2.67 -0.23
N GLU A 523 6.78 2.04 0.78
CA GLU A 523 6.31 2.03 2.16
C GLU A 523 7.47 2.45 3.07
N LYS A 524 7.14 3.18 4.14
CA LYS A 524 8.02 3.43 5.28
C LYS A 524 7.19 3.33 6.56
N ASP A 525 7.66 2.51 7.50
CA ASP A 525 7.00 2.29 8.80
C ASP A 525 7.99 2.60 9.93
N ASN A 526 7.60 3.52 10.83
CA ASN A 526 8.37 3.85 12.02
C ASN A 526 7.71 3.34 13.33
N GLY A 527 6.58 2.64 13.23
CA GLY A 527 5.81 2.06 14.33
C GLY A 527 4.69 2.96 14.87
N THR A 528 4.76 4.27 14.64
CA THR A 528 3.71 5.25 15.00
C THR A 528 3.11 5.96 13.80
N GLU A 529 3.84 5.97 12.69
CA GLU A 529 3.44 6.51 11.39
C GLU A 529 3.86 5.52 10.29
N LYS A 530 3.01 5.44 9.27
CA LYS A 530 3.27 4.71 8.03
C LYS A 530 3.08 5.66 6.86
N GLU A 531 4.09 5.76 6.01
CA GLU A 531 4.09 6.61 4.82
C GLU A 531 4.05 5.70 3.58
N TYR A 532 3.19 6.06 2.61
CA TYR A 532 3.05 5.37 1.34
C TYR A 532 3.16 6.34 0.17
N ASP A 533 3.95 5.98 -0.82
CA ASP A 533 3.88 6.60 -2.15
C ASP A 533 3.07 5.68 -3.05
N LEU A 534 1.97 6.21 -3.59
CA LEU A 534 1.06 5.53 -4.50
C LEU A 534 1.32 6.00 -5.93
N LYS A 535 1.34 5.07 -6.89
CA LYS A 535 1.23 5.37 -8.32
C LYS A 535 -0.25 5.27 -8.69
N VAL A 536 -0.87 6.40 -9.02
CA VAL A 536 -2.32 6.52 -9.27
C VAL A 536 -2.56 6.83 -10.75
N PRO A 537 -3.13 5.90 -11.53
CA PRO A 537 -3.39 6.13 -12.95
C PRO A 537 -4.38 7.28 -13.23
N LEU A 538 -4.27 7.88 -14.41
CA LEU A 538 -5.16 8.93 -14.91
C LEU A 538 -6.26 8.31 -15.79
N GLY A 539 -7.48 8.29 -15.28
CA GLY A 539 -8.64 7.73 -15.96
C GLY A 539 -8.44 6.25 -16.28
N THR A 540 -8.47 5.94 -17.57
CA THR A 540 -8.25 4.59 -18.16
C THR A 540 -6.83 4.41 -18.70
N SER A 541 -5.98 5.44 -18.63
CA SER A 541 -4.60 5.37 -19.10
C SER A 541 -3.66 4.69 -18.09
N LEU A 542 -2.49 4.26 -18.59
CA LEU A 542 -1.33 3.87 -17.76
C LEU A 542 -0.51 5.06 -17.27
N SER A 543 -0.71 6.26 -17.86
CA SER A 543 -0.19 7.52 -17.29
C SER A 543 -0.65 7.69 -15.85
N PHE A 544 0.18 8.25 -15.00
CA PHE A 544 -0.07 8.26 -13.56
C PHE A 544 0.46 9.50 -12.84
N GLU A 545 -0.02 9.74 -11.64
CA GLU A 545 0.60 10.67 -10.69
C GLU A 545 1.08 9.94 -9.44
N TYR A 546 2.16 10.43 -8.84
CA TYR A 546 2.60 9.96 -7.53
C TYR A 546 1.88 10.73 -6.43
N VAL A 547 1.25 9.97 -5.53
CA VAL A 547 0.48 10.49 -4.42
C VAL A 547 1.08 10.01 -3.11
N HIS A 548 1.36 10.94 -2.19
CA HIS A 548 1.93 10.62 -0.88
C HIS A 548 0.87 10.63 0.22
N VAL A 549 0.74 9.52 0.94
CA VAL A 549 -0.23 9.37 2.04
C VAL A 549 0.45 8.92 3.32
N VAL A 550 0.14 9.61 4.42
CA VAL A 550 0.68 9.31 5.77
C VAL A 550 -0.46 8.88 6.68
N PHE A 551 -0.31 7.71 7.30
CA PHE A 551 -1.18 7.21 8.36
C PHE A 551 -0.50 7.38 9.72
N SER A 552 -1.23 7.86 10.72
CA SER A 552 -0.77 7.87 12.11
C SER A 552 -1.56 6.87 12.96
N LYS A 553 -0.88 6.24 13.92
CA LYS A 553 -1.51 5.32 14.86
C LYS A 553 -2.34 6.10 15.87
N THR A 554 -3.62 5.76 15.99
CA THR A 554 -4.54 6.31 16.99
C THR A 554 -5.05 5.21 17.92
N LYS A 555 -5.83 5.58 18.95
CA LYS A 555 -6.51 4.62 19.81
C LYS A 555 -7.55 3.76 19.07
N ASP A 556 -8.05 4.25 17.94
CA ASP A 556 -9.10 3.64 17.12
C ASP A 556 -8.50 3.01 15.85
N GLY A 557 -7.19 2.75 15.83
CA GLY A 557 -6.46 2.22 14.68
C GLY A 557 -5.71 3.28 13.86
N TRP A 558 -5.23 2.89 12.68
CA TRP A 558 -4.53 3.78 11.76
C TRP A 558 -5.53 4.74 11.09
N LYS A 559 -5.22 6.03 11.10
CA LYS A 559 -6.00 7.08 10.43
C LYS A 559 -5.09 7.94 9.56
N ILE A 560 -5.61 8.47 8.47
CA ILE A 560 -4.86 9.34 7.57
C ILE A 560 -4.59 10.69 8.25
N SER A 561 -3.32 11.05 8.28
CA SER A 561 -2.79 12.29 8.84
C SER A 561 -2.35 13.28 7.77
N SER A 562 -2.23 12.84 6.51
CA SER A 562 -2.09 13.73 5.36
C SER A 562 -3.24 14.73 5.29
N ASP A 563 -2.94 15.92 4.75
CA ASP A 563 -3.93 16.97 4.55
C ASP A 563 -5.03 16.51 3.59
N ILE A 564 -6.29 16.70 3.99
CA ILE A 564 -7.45 16.24 3.22
C ILE A 564 -7.49 16.93 1.84
N GLY A 565 -7.58 16.16 0.76
CA GLY A 565 -7.66 16.70 -0.60
C GLY A 565 -6.31 17.15 -1.20
N THR A 566 -5.18 16.80 -0.59
CA THR A 566 -3.85 16.88 -1.24
C THR A 566 -3.49 15.61 -2.01
N PHE A 567 -4.37 14.62 -1.94
CA PHE A 567 -4.31 13.36 -2.64
C PHE A 567 -5.69 13.10 -3.23
#